data_AF-A0ABD0TFT2-F1
#
_entry.id   AF-A0ABD0TFT2-F1
#
_cell.length_a   1.000
_cell.length_b   1.000
_cell.length_c   1.000
_cell.angle_alpha   90.00
_cell.angle_beta   90.00
_cell.angle_gamma   90.00
#
_symmetry.space_group_name_H-M   'P 1'
#
loop_
_entity.id
_entity.type
_entity.pdbx_description
1 polymer ?
#
loop_
_entity_poly.entity_id
_entity_poly.type
_entity_poly.pdbx_seq_one_letter_code
_entity_poly.pdbx_strand_id
1 'polypeptide(L)'
;MIKRGVPQASLGIMLASFATSTLNQYSSSLKSWWKYCKDNNFDIFEADSSKVLSFLTLKFEEGASYSSLNTHRSALSIILGTNATVNDCVNRFLKGVYRLAPPTPKYSTTWDTNIVLNYLSTMYPYDNIELVDLSYKTCTLIAIASAQRMQTISLIKLRNISKHEQEIVIKISDLIKTSKPGACQPLIRLPFIHENPSICPALAIETYIEKNRDLRSNLPDDHLFVGVRRPHKKVCSQTLAHWVKKVMQASGIDISVFGAHSTRSASTSAAYRSGVNLEVVRKAAGWSNTSNVFLKYYRRDITSSNNNNDFVNAIFGT
;
A
#
# COMPACT_ATOMS: atom_id res chain seq x y z
N MET A 1 -1.69 -9.29 28.19
CA MET A 1 -0.55 -8.45 28.64
C MET A 1 -0.51 -8.34 30.15
N ILE A 2 -1.57 -7.91 30.83
CA ILE A 2 -1.61 -7.86 32.32
C ILE A 2 -1.34 -9.23 32.96
N LYS A 3 -2.02 -10.29 32.50
CA LYS A 3 -1.75 -11.69 32.93
C LYS A 3 -0.29 -12.14 32.73
N ARG A 4 0.50 -11.41 31.95
CA ARG A 4 1.92 -11.67 31.68
C ARG A 4 2.86 -10.76 32.50
N GLY A 5 2.35 -10.11 33.55
CA GLY A 5 3.13 -9.26 34.44
C GLY A 5 3.39 -7.84 33.93
N VAL A 6 2.69 -7.38 32.89
CA VAL A 6 2.80 -5.99 32.42
C VAL A 6 2.13 -5.06 33.45
N PRO A 7 2.85 -4.05 33.99
CA PRO A 7 2.25 -3.07 34.89
C PRO A 7 1.12 -2.31 34.20
N GLN A 8 0.03 -2.05 34.93
CA GLN A 8 -1.15 -1.36 34.38
C GLN A 8 -0.79 0.00 33.76
N ALA A 9 0.11 0.75 34.41
CA ALA A 9 0.58 2.05 33.93
C ALA A 9 1.31 1.96 32.57
N SER A 10 1.96 0.84 32.27
CA SER A 10 2.70 0.63 31.02
C SER A 10 1.80 0.15 29.87
N LEU A 11 0.56 -0.26 30.16
CA LEU A 11 -0.33 -0.88 29.18
C LEU A 11 -0.62 0.05 27.99
N GLY A 12 -0.90 1.33 28.25
CA GLY A 12 -1.17 2.30 27.19
C GLY A 12 0.01 2.45 26.22
N ILE A 13 1.24 2.49 26.74
CA ILE A 13 2.47 2.60 25.97
C ILE A 13 2.70 1.33 25.13
N MET A 14 2.49 0.16 25.73
CA MET A 14 2.61 -1.11 25.00
C MET A 14 1.55 -1.26 23.91
N LEU A 15 0.32 -0.80 24.13
CA LEU A 15 -0.71 -0.81 23.10
C LEU A 15 -0.37 0.14 21.95
N ALA A 16 0.31 1.27 22.23
CA ALA A 16 0.78 2.20 21.22
C ALA A 16 1.87 1.63 20.29
N SER A 17 2.46 0.47 20.62
CA SER A 17 3.39 -0.21 19.70
C SER A 17 2.71 -0.77 18.46
N PHE A 18 1.37 -0.90 18.47
CA PHE A 18 0.60 -1.39 17.34
C PHE A 18 -0.04 -0.24 16.57
N ALA A 19 0.10 -0.26 15.25
CA ALA A 19 -0.75 0.57 14.40
C ALA A 19 -2.22 0.12 14.54
N THR A 20 -3.16 1.06 14.44
CA THR A 20 -4.60 0.76 14.50
C THR A 20 -5.03 -0.31 13.49
N SER A 21 -4.43 -0.30 12.30
CA SER A 21 -4.68 -1.34 11.27
C SER A 21 -4.22 -2.73 11.69
N THR A 22 -3.10 -2.84 12.41
CA THR A 22 -2.61 -4.10 12.98
C THR A 22 -3.55 -4.60 14.07
N LEU A 23 -4.03 -3.73 14.97
CA LEU A 23 -5.02 -4.09 15.98
C LEU A 23 -6.33 -4.60 15.35
N ASN A 24 -6.81 -3.93 14.30
CA ASN A 24 -8.01 -4.36 13.58
C ASN A 24 -7.80 -5.74 12.92
N GLN A 25 -6.64 -5.97 12.31
CA GLN A 25 -6.31 -7.26 11.70
C GLN A 25 -6.22 -8.37 12.76
N TYR A 26 -5.54 -8.12 13.88
CA TYR A 26 -5.43 -9.09 14.96
C TYR A 26 -6.76 -9.36 15.67
N SER A 27 -7.63 -8.36 15.76
CA SER A 27 -8.96 -8.53 16.38
C SER A 27 -9.78 -9.63 15.69
N SER A 28 -9.70 -9.75 14.37
CA SER A 28 -10.35 -10.84 13.63
C SER A 28 -9.77 -12.21 14.01
N SER A 29 -8.44 -12.33 14.05
CA SER A 29 -7.75 -13.55 14.45
C SER A 29 -8.05 -13.96 15.89
N LEU A 30 -8.06 -13.00 16.82
CA LEU A 30 -8.35 -13.22 18.24
C LEU A 30 -9.82 -13.61 18.48
N LYS A 31 -10.77 -13.01 17.75
CA LYS A 31 -12.18 -13.45 17.79
C LYS A 31 -12.34 -14.89 17.31
N SER A 32 -11.64 -15.26 16.23
CA SER A 32 -11.67 -16.64 15.74
C SER A 32 -11.07 -17.63 16.74
N TRP A 33 -10.00 -17.24 17.43
CA TRP A 33 -9.39 -18.04 18.50
C TRP A 33 -10.32 -18.19 19.70
N TRP A 34 -10.96 -17.10 20.12
CA TRP A 34 -11.96 -17.14 21.19
C TRP A 34 -13.04 -18.16 20.88
N LYS A 35 -13.63 -18.09 19.68
CA LYS A 35 -14.67 -19.03 19.26
C LYS A 35 -14.17 -20.47 19.35
N TYR A 36 -12.99 -20.75 18.80
CA TYR A 36 -12.36 -22.08 18.88
C TYR A 36 -12.18 -22.56 20.32
N CYS A 37 -11.69 -21.71 21.22
CA CYS A 37 -11.52 -22.06 22.63
C CYS A 37 -12.86 -22.34 23.30
N LYS A 38 -13.89 -21.53 23.02
CA LYS A 38 -15.24 -21.74 23.56
C LYS A 38 -15.82 -23.07 23.11
N ASP A 39 -15.69 -23.39 21.83
CA ASP A 39 -16.24 -24.61 21.24
C ASP A 39 -15.52 -25.87 21.77
N ASN A 40 -14.27 -25.75 22.22
CA ASN A 40 -13.47 -26.85 22.78
C ASN A 40 -13.31 -26.79 24.32
N ASN A 41 -14.00 -25.86 24.99
CA ASN A 41 -13.91 -25.64 26.44
C ASN A 41 -12.47 -25.39 26.96
N PHE A 42 -11.68 -24.58 26.25
CA PHE A 42 -10.32 -24.19 26.62
C PHE A 42 -10.26 -22.79 27.23
N ASP A 43 -9.32 -22.54 28.14
CA ASP A 43 -8.99 -21.18 28.57
C ASP A 43 -8.27 -20.43 27.44
N ILE A 44 -8.78 -19.23 27.12
CA ILE A 44 -8.29 -18.42 26.00
C ILE A 44 -6.86 -17.88 26.20
N PHE A 45 -6.39 -17.84 27.45
CA PHE A 45 -5.10 -17.30 27.87
C PHE A 45 -4.08 -18.40 28.23
N GLU A 46 -4.53 -19.64 28.46
CA GLU A 46 -3.69 -20.77 28.88
C GLU A 46 -3.69 -21.87 27.82
N ALA A 47 -3.04 -21.59 26.69
CA ALA A 47 -2.86 -22.55 25.61
C ALA A 47 -1.39 -22.84 25.33
N ASP A 48 -1.09 -24.13 25.17
CA ASP A 48 0.19 -24.65 24.76
C ASP A 48 0.32 -24.70 23.22
N SER A 49 1.49 -25.13 22.76
CA SER A 49 1.79 -25.25 21.33
C SER A 49 0.90 -26.25 20.59
N SER A 50 0.44 -27.30 21.27
CA SER A 50 -0.43 -28.31 20.69
C SER A 50 -1.80 -27.71 20.35
N LYS A 51 -2.40 -26.98 21.29
CA LYS A 51 -3.68 -26.29 21.07
C LYS A 51 -3.58 -25.23 19.97
N VAL A 52 -2.47 -24.49 19.91
CA VAL A 52 -2.21 -23.53 18.83
C VAL A 52 -2.12 -24.23 17.48
N LEU A 53 -1.41 -25.36 17.40
CA LEU A 53 -1.30 -26.15 16.16
C LEU A 53 -2.66 -26.70 15.70
N SER A 54 -3.47 -27.25 16.61
CA SER A 54 -4.81 -27.73 16.28
C SER A 54 -5.70 -26.62 15.72
N PHE A 55 -5.64 -25.42 16.30
CA PHE A 55 -6.34 -24.26 15.76
C PHE A 55 -5.83 -23.82 14.38
N LEU A 56 -4.51 -23.76 14.19
CA LEU A 56 -3.94 -23.40 12.89
C LEU A 56 -4.25 -24.46 11.82
N THR A 57 -4.33 -25.74 12.21
CA THR A 57 -4.74 -26.84 11.33
C THR A 57 -6.18 -26.66 10.88
N LEU A 58 -7.10 -26.41 11.81
CA LEU A 58 -8.50 -26.09 11.48
C LEU A 58 -8.59 -24.91 10.50
N LYS A 59 -7.85 -23.82 10.75
CA LYS A 59 -7.85 -22.66 9.85
C LYS A 59 -7.28 -23.01 8.46
N PHE A 60 -6.28 -23.87 8.39
CA PHE A 60 -5.72 -24.32 7.13
C PHE A 60 -6.74 -25.17 6.34
N GLU A 61 -7.46 -26.08 7.01
CA GLU A 61 -8.54 -26.89 6.44
C GLU A 61 -9.72 -26.03 5.96
N GLU A 62 -10.01 -24.91 6.65
CA GLU A 62 -10.95 -23.88 6.20
C GLU A 62 -10.43 -23.03 5.01
N GLY A 63 -9.22 -23.31 4.50
CA GLY A 63 -8.64 -22.64 3.34
C GLY A 63 -7.82 -21.38 3.65
N ALA A 64 -7.40 -21.16 4.91
CA ALA A 64 -6.57 -20.02 5.25
C ALA A 64 -5.19 -20.10 4.58
N SER A 65 -4.80 -19.02 3.90
CA SER A 65 -3.48 -18.91 3.26
C SER A 65 -2.33 -18.93 4.28
N TYR A 66 -1.12 -19.23 3.81
CA TYR A 66 0.11 -19.11 4.60
C TYR A 66 0.26 -17.76 5.34
N SER A 67 -0.10 -16.65 4.66
CA SER A 67 -0.04 -15.29 5.25
C SER A 67 -1.10 -15.09 6.34
N SER A 68 -2.30 -15.64 6.12
CA SER A 68 -3.40 -15.60 7.09
C SER A 68 -3.05 -16.39 8.35
N LEU A 69 -2.50 -17.60 8.21
CA LEU A 69 -2.05 -18.42 9.33
C LEU A 69 -0.92 -17.76 10.13
N ASN A 70 0.03 -17.12 9.46
CA ASN A 70 1.05 -16.31 10.13
C ASN A 70 0.47 -15.11 10.88
N THR A 71 -0.61 -14.52 10.38
CA THR A 71 -1.33 -13.45 11.08
C THR A 71 -1.98 -13.99 12.35
N HIS A 72 -2.66 -15.14 12.29
CA HIS A 72 -3.20 -15.82 13.47
C HIS A 72 -2.11 -16.09 14.51
N ARG A 73 -1.01 -16.73 14.10
CA ARG A 73 0.14 -16.99 14.97
C ARG A 73 0.66 -15.74 15.67
N SER A 74 0.82 -14.65 14.91
CA SER A 74 1.34 -13.38 15.44
C SER A 74 0.37 -12.72 16.42
N ALA A 75 -0.93 -12.76 16.13
CA ALA A 75 -1.97 -12.26 17.03
C ALA A 75 -1.99 -13.05 18.34
N LEU A 76 -1.92 -14.38 18.27
CA LEU A 76 -1.89 -15.27 19.43
C LEU A 76 -0.66 -15.05 20.30
N SER A 77 0.50 -14.74 19.70
CA SER A 77 1.73 -14.45 20.45
C SER A 77 1.59 -13.27 21.42
N ILE A 78 0.65 -12.35 21.18
CA ILE A 78 0.39 -11.22 22.08
C ILE A 78 -0.22 -11.71 23.40
N ILE A 79 -1.19 -12.63 23.31
CA ILE A 79 -1.95 -13.10 24.46
C ILE A 79 -1.28 -14.31 25.15
N LEU A 80 -0.80 -15.29 24.38
CA LEU A 80 -0.20 -16.54 24.88
C LEU A 80 1.32 -16.43 25.09
N GLY A 81 1.97 -15.42 24.51
CA GLY A 81 3.43 -15.32 24.48
C GLY A 81 4.06 -16.12 23.34
N THR A 82 5.37 -15.91 23.17
CA THR A 82 6.14 -16.51 22.07
C THR A 82 6.36 -18.00 22.25
N ASN A 83 6.46 -18.51 23.49
CA ASN A 83 6.77 -19.92 23.74
C ASN A 83 5.72 -20.88 23.14
N ALA A 84 4.44 -20.52 23.23
CA ALA A 84 3.34 -21.31 22.67
C ALA A 84 3.17 -21.16 21.15
N THR A 85 3.72 -20.11 20.55
CA THR A 85 3.41 -19.70 19.16
C THR A 85 4.64 -19.68 18.23
N VAL A 86 5.84 -19.74 18.78
CA VAL A 86 7.12 -19.69 18.09
C VAL A 86 8.03 -20.77 18.67
N ASN A 87 7.91 -21.97 18.12
CA ASN A 87 8.74 -23.13 18.43
C ASN A 87 8.91 -24.00 17.18
N ASP A 88 9.73 -25.05 17.29
CA ASP A 88 10.07 -25.92 16.17
C ASP A 88 8.85 -26.56 15.51
N CYS A 89 7.87 -27.01 16.29
CA CYS A 89 6.65 -27.62 15.76
C CYS A 89 5.83 -26.63 14.94
N VAL A 90 5.58 -25.41 15.47
CA VAL A 90 4.84 -24.36 14.74
C VAL A 90 5.59 -23.92 13.49
N ASN A 91 6.92 -23.80 13.56
CA ASN A 91 7.75 -23.45 12.41
C ASN A 91 7.73 -24.55 11.34
N ARG A 92 7.76 -25.83 11.74
CA ARG A 92 7.63 -26.98 10.83
C ARG A 92 6.25 -27.05 10.20
N PHE A 93 5.19 -26.79 10.96
CA PHE A 93 3.83 -26.69 10.45
C PHE A 93 3.72 -25.65 9.33
N LEU A 94 4.20 -24.42 9.56
CA LEU A 94 4.16 -23.38 8.53
C LEU A 94 5.01 -23.72 7.30
N LYS A 95 6.16 -24.39 7.48
CA LYS A 95 6.94 -24.92 6.34
C LYS A 95 6.15 -25.98 5.55
N GLY A 96 5.38 -26.82 6.24
CA GLY A 96 4.46 -27.78 5.64
C GLY A 96 3.37 -27.07 4.82
N VAL A 97 2.69 -26.09 5.42
CA VAL A 97 1.70 -25.24 4.73
C VAL A 97 2.28 -24.62 3.46
N TYR A 98 3.50 -24.07 3.52
CA TYR A 98 4.16 -23.50 2.34
C TYR A 98 4.38 -24.52 1.22
N ARG A 99 4.71 -25.77 1.56
CA ARG A 99 4.92 -26.84 0.57
C ARG A 99 3.62 -27.36 -0.01
N LEU A 100 2.59 -27.50 0.83
CA LEU A 100 1.27 -28.00 0.43
C LEU A 100 0.48 -26.95 -0.37
N ALA A 101 0.58 -25.67 0.02
CA ALA A 101 -0.14 -24.56 -0.58
C ALA A 101 0.81 -23.35 -0.74
N PRO A 102 1.74 -23.39 -1.71
CA PRO A 102 2.70 -22.31 -1.91
C PRO A 102 1.98 -20.99 -2.25
N PRO A 103 2.36 -19.87 -1.61
CA PRO A 103 1.75 -18.58 -1.89
C PRO A 103 2.13 -18.13 -3.31
N THR A 104 1.11 -17.86 -4.12
CA THR A 104 1.30 -17.31 -5.47
C THR A 104 1.25 -15.78 -5.43
N PRO A 105 2.08 -15.09 -6.25
CA PRO A 105 1.97 -13.65 -6.38
C PRO A 105 0.63 -13.31 -7.04
N LYS A 106 -0.06 -12.29 -6.51
CA LYS A 106 -1.31 -11.80 -7.11
C LYS A 106 -1.13 -11.33 -8.56
N TYR A 107 0.04 -10.80 -8.89
CA TYR A 107 0.38 -10.23 -10.20
C TYR A 107 1.66 -10.86 -10.74
N SER A 108 1.53 -11.54 -11.88
CA SER A 108 2.65 -12.04 -12.71
C SER A 108 3.07 -11.02 -13.76
N THR A 109 2.14 -10.21 -14.25
CA THR A 109 2.37 -9.11 -15.19
C THR A 109 1.92 -7.77 -14.60
N THR A 110 2.16 -6.69 -15.32
CA THR A 110 1.62 -5.36 -15.03
C THR A 110 1.01 -4.73 -16.28
N TRP A 111 0.32 -3.62 -16.10
CA TRP A 111 -0.29 -2.84 -17.19
C TRP A 111 0.62 -1.68 -17.60
N ASP A 112 0.41 -1.16 -18.81
CA ASP A 112 1.19 -0.04 -19.36
C ASP A 112 0.67 1.31 -18.82
N THR A 113 1.55 2.06 -18.15
CA THR A 113 1.23 3.39 -17.62
C THR A 113 0.81 4.39 -18.69
N ASN A 114 1.28 4.24 -19.93
CA ASN A 114 0.93 5.15 -21.03
C ASN A 114 -0.57 5.13 -21.36
N ILE A 115 -1.24 3.98 -21.19
CA ILE A 115 -2.69 3.88 -21.40
C ILE A 115 -3.44 4.85 -20.46
N VAL A 116 -3.06 4.86 -19.18
CA VAL A 116 -3.65 5.77 -18.19
C VAL A 116 -3.21 7.21 -18.43
N LEU A 117 -1.94 7.46 -18.76
CA LEU A 117 -1.44 8.81 -19.00
C LEU A 117 -2.11 9.45 -20.23
N ASN A 118 -2.32 8.70 -21.31
CA ASN A 118 -3.03 9.15 -22.51
C ASN A 118 -4.52 9.45 -22.24
N TYR A 119 -5.16 8.65 -21.37
CA TYR A 119 -6.51 8.98 -20.93
C TYR A 119 -6.51 10.25 -20.08
N LEU A 120 -5.58 10.39 -19.14
CA LEU A 120 -5.49 11.59 -18.30
C LEU A 120 -5.19 12.85 -19.12
N SER A 121 -4.42 12.78 -20.20
CA SER A 121 -4.14 13.94 -21.05
C SER A 121 -5.40 14.53 -21.70
N THR A 122 -6.45 13.75 -21.93
CA THR A 122 -7.72 14.26 -22.49
C THR A 122 -8.49 15.16 -21.52
N MET A 123 -8.19 15.08 -20.22
CA MET A 123 -8.74 15.96 -19.17
C MET A 123 -7.94 17.27 -19.04
N TYR A 124 -7.47 17.81 -20.16
CA TYR A 124 -6.76 19.09 -20.25
C TYR A 124 -7.29 19.84 -21.48
N PRO A 125 -7.45 21.18 -21.45
CA PRO A 125 -7.06 22.11 -20.38
C PRO A 125 -7.99 22.10 -19.17
N TYR A 126 -7.59 22.75 -18.08
CA TYR A 126 -8.30 22.69 -16.78
C TYR A 126 -9.39 23.75 -16.60
N ASP A 127 -9.67 24.59 -17.59
CA ASP A 127 -10.61 25.71 -17.46
C ASP A 127 -11.98 25.21 -16.99
N ASN A 128 -12.53 24.21 -17.68
CA ASN A 128 -13.88 23.69 -17.43
C ASN A 128 -13.92 22.31 -16.76
N ILE A 129 -12.79 21.81 -16.23
CA ILE A 129 -12.77 20.50 -15.56
C ILE A 129 -13.57 20.54 -14.26
N GLU A 130 -14.43 19.55 -14.05
CA GLU A 130 -15.16 19.37 -12.79
C GLU A 130 -14.20 18.99 -11.66
N LEU A 131 -14.58 19.35 -10.43
CA LEU A 131 -13.80 19.02 -9.23
C LEU A 131 -13.60 17.51 -9.06
N VAL A 132 -14.60 16.69 -9.41
CA VAL A 132 -14.52 15.23 -9.30
C VAL A 132 -13.40 14.70 -10.19
N ASP A 133 -13.41 15.08 -11.47
CA ASP A 133 -12.42 14.62 -12.44
C ASP A 133 -11.03 15.16 -12.13
N LEU A 134 -10.93 16.42 -11.71
CA LEU A 134 -9.67 17.01 -11.26
C LEU A 134 -9.12 16.28 -10.03
N SER A 135 -9.97 15.86 -9.09
CA SER A 135 -9.57 15.06 -7.92
C SER A 135 -9.00 13.71 -8.35
N TYR A 136 -9.67 13.03 -9.28
CA TYR A 136 -9.27 11.72 -9.79
C TYR A 136 -7.97 11.80 -10.56
N LYS A 137 -7.84 12.80 -11.44
CA LYS A 137 -6.63 13.09 -12.21
C LYS A 137 -5.45 13.40 -11.29
N THR A 138 -5.61 14.36 -10.39
CA THR A 138 -4.53 14.77 -9.47
C THR A 138 -4.07 13.61 -8.61
N CYS A 139 -5.00 12.83 -8.03
CA CYS A 139 -4.65 11.66 -7.23
C CYS A 139 -3.88 10.60 -8.05
N THR A 140 -4.31 10.34 -9.29
CA THR A 140 -3.69 9.32 -10.13
C THR A 140 -2.31 9.75 -10.64
N LEU A 141 -2.15 11.03 -11.03
CA LEU A 141 -0.84 11.57 -11.43
C LEU A 141 0.16 11.52 -10.28
N ILE A 142 -0.23 11.91 -9.05
CA ILE A 142 0.64 11.78 -7.88
C ILE A 142 1.01 10.32 -7.62
N ALA A 143 0.04 9.40 -7.73
CA ALA A 143 0.27 7.99 -7.50
C ALA A 143 1.28 7.38 -8.50
N ILE A 144 1.19 7.78 -9.78
CA ILE A 144 2.11 7.34 -10.82
C ILE A 144 3.49 7.98 -10.62
N ALA A 145 3.55 9.30 -10.52
CA ALA A 145 4.80 10.05 -10.47
C ALA A 145 5.64 9.77 -9.22
N SER A 146 5.00 9.57 -8.07
CA SER A 146 5.71 9.33 -6.80
C SER A 146 5.91 7.87 -6.45
N ALA A 147 5.17 6.95 -7.09
CA ALA A 147 5.06 5.54 -6.71
C ALA A 147 4.72 5.30 -5.21
N GLN A 148 4.18 6.30 -4.50
CA GLN A 148 3.87 6.21 -3.08
C GLN A 148 2.62 5.35 -2.81
N ARG A 149 2.49 4.87 -1.57
CA ARG A 149 1.27 4.15 -1.16
C ARG A 149 0.12 5.15 -1.00
N MET A 150 -1.11 4.67 -1.22
CA MET A 150 -2.32 5.48 -0.99
C MET A 150 -2.40 6.06 0.42
N GLN A 151 -1.90 5.33 1.43
CA GLN A 151 -1.78 5.85 2.79
C GLN A 151 -0.92 7.12 2.84
N THR A 152 0.25 7.11 2.19
CA THR A 152 1.13 8.28 2.12
C THR A 152 0.44 9.45 1.43
N ILE A 153 -0.23 9.19 0.29
CA ILE A 153 -0.93 10.23 -0.48
C ILE A 153 -2.10 10.82 0.32
N SER A 154 -2.82 10.01 1.09
CA SER A 154 -3.91 10.51 1.97
C SER A 154 -3.43 11.36 3.14
N LEU A 155 -2.13 11.33 3.45
CA LEU A 155 -1.52 12.09 4.53
C LEU A 155 -0.85 13.39 4.06
N ILE A 156 -0.94 13.72 2.77
CA ILE A 156 -0.43 14.99 2.26
C ILE A 156 -1.24 16.13 2.89
N LYS A 157 -0.54 17.06 3.54
CA LYS A 157 -1.09 18.27 4.15
C LYS A 157 -0.67 19.51 3.38
N LEU A 158 -1.56 20.49 3.21
CA LEU A 158 -1.26 21.68 2.40
C LEU A 158 -0.09 22.46 2.99
N ARG A 159 -0.03 22.61 4.32
CA ARG A 159 1.10 23.30 5.00
C ARG A 159 2.48 22.69 4.72
N ASN A 160 2.52 21.42 4.28
CA ASN A 160 3.75 20.69 4.00
C ASN A 160 4.08 20.65 2.49
N ILE A 161 3.31 21.34 1.66
CA ILE A 161 3.56 21.51 0.23
C ILE A 161 4.34 22.80 0.04
N SER A 162 5.53 22.70 -0.54
CA SER A 162 6.37 23.84 -0.89
C SER A 162 6.49 23.91 -2.42
N LYS A 163 6.01 25.00 -3.01
CA LYS A 163 6.20 25.31 -4.42
C LYS A 163 7.56 25.97 -4.61
N HIS A 164 8.37 25.42 -5.49
CA HIS A 164 9.58 26.03 -6.02
C HIS A 164 9.39 26.33 -7.51
N GLU A 165 10.38 26.99 -8.12
CA GLU A 165 10.31 27.36 -9.54
C GLU A 165 10.18 26.15 -10.46
N GLN A 166 10.93 25.08 -10.18
CA GLN A 166 11.01 23.89 -11.06
C GLN A 166 10.20 22.68 -10.55
N GLU A 167 9.74 22.70 -9.31
CA GLU A 167 9.08 21.54 -8.71
C GLU A 167 8.17 21.90 -7.53
N ILE A 168 7.30 20.95 -7.18
CA ILE A 168 6.60 20.91 -5.90
C ILE A 168 7.26 19.85 -5.01
N VAL A 169 7.59 20.26 -3.78
CA VAL A 169 8.16 19.39 -2.75
C VAL A 169 7.13 19.18 -1.64
N ILE A 170 6.85 17.92 -1.31
CA ILE A 170 5.84 17.54 -0.32
C ILE A 170 6.50 16.73 0.80
N LYS A 171 6.41 17.24 2.04
CA LYS A 171 6.90 16.55 3.24
C LYS A 171 5.77 15.75 3.90
N ILE A 172 6.01 14.47 4.14
CA ILE A 172 5.06 13.64 4.90
C ILE A 172 5.49 13.64 6.37
N SER A 173 4.80 14.40 7.21
CA SER A 173 5.12 14.52 8.64
C SER A 173 4.65 13.32 9.48
N ASP A 174 3.60 12.65 9.01
CA ASP A 174 2.87 11.65 9.78
C ASP A 174 3.54 10.28 9.67
N LEU A 175 3.44 9.46 10.73
CA LEU A 175 3.97 8.11 10.73
C LEU A 175 3.20 7.23 9.74
N ILE A 176 3.94 6.56 8.87
CA ILE A 176 3.42 5.58 7.90
C ILE A 176 3.91 4.17 8.25
N LYS A 177 3.34 3.16 7.57
CA LYS A 177 3.69 1.74 7.79
C LYS A 177 5.19 1.43 7.72
N THR A 178 5.97 2.24 6.99
CA THR A 178 7.42 2.05 6.82
C THR A 178 8.27 2.99 7.66
N SER A 179 7.67 3.85 8.48
CA SER A 179 8.40 4.71 9.41
C SER A 179 9.08 3.87 10.49
N LYS A 180 10.29 4.27 10.88
CA LYS A 180 11.09 3.62 11.92
C LYS A 180 11.84 4.69 12.71
N PRO A 181 12.19 4.44 13.99
CA PRO A 181 13.06 5.33 14.75
C PRO A 181 14.35 5.62 13.98
N GLY A 182 14.74 6.90 13.93
CA GLY A 182 15.95 7.36 13.23
C GLY A 182 15.87 7.41 11.70
N ALA A 183 14.78 6.95 11.07
CA ALA A 183 14.62 7.02 9.62
C ALA A 183 13.92 8.32 9.20
N CYS A 184 14.38 8.92 8.09
CA CYS A 184 13.70 10.06 7.48
C CYS A 184 12.31 9.65 6.97
N GLN A 185 11.33 10.54 7.16
CA GLN A 185 10.02 10.39 6.52
C GLN A 185 10.09 10.66 5.01
N PRO A 186 9.10 10.18 4.24
CA PRO A 186 9.08 10.42 2.80
C PRO A 186 9.08 11.90 2.42
N LEU A 187 9.89 12.22 1.41
CA LEU A 187 9.92 13.50 0.72
C LEU A 187 9.56 13.25 -0.73
N ILE A 188 8.39 13.73 -1.17
CA ILE A 188 7.93 13.59 -2.56
C ILE A 188 8.38 14.83 -3.32
N ARG A 189 8.99 14.65 -4.48
CA ARG A 189 9.41 15.71 -5.40
C ARG A 189 8.71 15.50 -6.73
N LEU A 190 8.00 16.52 -7.21
CA LEU A 190 7.21 16.48 -8.43
C LEU A 190 7.65 17.66 -9.31
N PRO A 191 8.43 17.43 -10.37
CA PRO A 191 8.84 18.50 -11.27
C PRO A 191 7.65 19.03 -12.08
N PHE A 192 7.73 20.30 -12.48
CA PHE A 192 6.86 20.83 -13.51
C PHE A 192 7.29 20.27 -14.88
N ILE A 193 6.37 19.63 -15.58
CA ILE A 193 6.57 19.08 -16.92
C ILE A 193 6.02 20.11 -17.92
N HIS A 194 6.85 21.04 -18.35
CA HIS A 194 6.42 22.17 -19.19
C HIS A 194 6.17 21.75 -20.64
N GLU A 195 6.87 20.72 -21.13
CA GLU A 195 6.73 20.18 -22.48
C GLU A 195 5.40 19.45 -22.69
N ASN A 196 4.82 18.93 -21.59
CA ASN A 196 3.54 18.25 -21.62
C ASN A 196 2.71 18.56 -20.35
N PRO A 197 2.07 19.74 -20.29
CA PRO A 197 1.31 20.18 -19.13
C PRO A 197 0.08 19.28 -18.86
N SER A 198 -0.41 18.58 -19.88
CA SER A 198 -1.62 17.75 -19.79
C SER A 198 -1.52 16.60 -18.79
N ILE A 199 -0.29 16.14 -18.50
CA ILE A 199 0.02 15.06 -17.55
C ILE A 199 0.94 15.52 -16.42
N CYS A 200 1.11 16.82 -16.23
CA CYS A 200 2.01 17.38 -15.22
C CYS A 200 1.40 17.22 -13.80
N PRO A 201 2.01 16.41 -12.90
CA PRO A 201 1.48 16.20 -11.55
C PRO A 201 1.55 17.48 -10.70
N ALA A 202 2.60 18.28 -10.86
CA ALA A 202 2.78 19.53 -10.12
C ALA A 202 1.72 20.56 -10.50
N LEU A 203 1.47 20.74 -11.80
CA LEU A 203 0.41 21.61 -12.31
C LEU A 203 -0.98 21.15 -11.84
N ALA A 204 -1.25 19.84 -11.90
CA ALA A 204 -2.52 19.30 -11.42
C ALA A 204 -2.75 19.59 -9.92
N ILE A 205 -1.71 19.49 -9.08
CA ILE A 205 -1.78 19.86 -7.66
C ILE A 205 -2.11 21.34 -7.49
N GLU A 206 -1.41 22.22 -8.20
CA GLU A 206 -1.62 23.67 -8.12
C GLU A 206 -3.06 24.02 -8.49
N THR A 207 -3.52 23.58 -9.65
CA THR A 207 -4.89 23.81 -10.11
C THR A 207 -5.92 23.22 -9.15
N TYR A 208 -5.68 22.04 -8.59
CA TYR A 208 -6.57 21.42 -7.61
C TYR A 208 -6.66 22.20 -6.29
N ILE A 209 -5.56 22.79 -5.82
CA ILE A 209 -5.55 23.64 -4.63
C ILE A 209 -6.35 24.92 -4.91
N GLU A 210 -6.12 25.54 -6.06
CA GLU A 210 -6.81 26.77 -6.48
C GLU A 210 -8.31 26.59 -6.65
N LYS A 211 -8.76 25.58 -7.42
CA LYS A 211 -10.19 25.32 -7.64
C LYS A 211 -10.95 24.94 -6.36
N ASN A 212 -10.25 24.52 -5.30
CA ASN A 212 -10.86 24.17 -4.01
C ASN A 212 -10.66 25.22 -2.92
N ARG A 213 -10.08 26.38 -3.23
CA ARG A 213 -9.71 27.38 -2.21
C ARG A 213 -10.90 27.78 -1.34
N ASP A 214 -12.03 28.14 -1.96
CA ASP A 214 -13.23 28.61 -1.24
C ASP A 214 -13.89 27.50 -0.40
N LEU A 215 -13.85 26.27 -0.92
CA LEU A 215 -14.40 25.10 -0.24
C LEU A 215 -13.61 24.73 1.02
N ARG A 216 -12.30 25.06 1.05
CA ARG A 216 -11.40 24.75 2.16
C ARG A 216 -11.51 25.69 3.36
N SER A 217 -11.94 26.93 3.16
CA SER A 217 -12.08 27.92 4.23
C SER A 217 -12.98 27.45 5.38
N ASN A 218 -13.88 26.49 5.11
CA ASN A 218 -14.84 25.94 6.06
C ASN A 218 -14.46 24.54 6.58
N LEU A 219 -13.28 24.02 6.26
CA LEU A 219 -12.86 22.66 6.64
C LEU A 219 -11.87 22.67 7.81
N PRO A 220 -12.04 21.81 8.82
CA PRO A 220 -11.10 21.69 9.94
C PRO A 220 -9.81 20.95 9.56
N ASP A 221 -9.83 20.19 8.46
CA ASP A 221 -8.74 19.32 8.03
C ASP A 221 -7.87 19.98 6.97
N ASP A 222 -6.56 20.07 7.23
CA ASP A 222 -5.56 20.62 6.31
C ASP A 222 -5.00 19.59 5.30
N HIS A 223 -5.82 18.63 4.88
CA HIS A 223 -5.38 17.58 3.94
C HIS A 223 -5.54 18.05 2.49
N LEU A 224 -4.64 17.62 1.61
CA LEU A 224 -4.71 17.94 0.19
C LEU A 224 -6.06 17.48 -0.38
N PHE A 225 -6.37 16.17 -0.28
CA PHE A 225 -7.61 15.64 -0.85
C PHE A 225 -8.80 15.77 0.10
N VAL A 226 -9.87 16.36 -0.43
CA VAL A 226 -11.18 16.54 0.24
C VAL A 226 -12.26 15.78 -0.51
N GLY A 227 -13.29 15.33 0.22
CA GLY A 227 -14.37 14.54 -0.34
C GLY A 227 -15.09 15.32 -1.42
N VAL A 228 -15.39 14.67 -2.55
CA VAL A 228 -16.06 15.32 -3.69
C VAL A 228 -17.55 15.60 -3.45
N ARG A 229 -18.15 14.99 -2.43
CA ARG A 229 -19.55 15.19 -2.03
C ARG A 229 -19.62 15.87 -0.66
N ARG A 230 -20.67 16.67 -0.44
CA ARG A 230 -20.97 17.24 0.88
C ARG A 230 -21.33 16.12 1.89
N PRO A 231 -20.92 16.23 3.17
CA PRO A 231 -19.93 17.19 3.69
C PRO A 231 -18.51 16.84 3.20
N HIS A 232 -17.77 17.85 2.72
CA HIS A 232 -16.45 17.70 2.08
C HIS A 232 -15.32 17.36 3.07
N LYS A 233 -15.41 16.21 3.74
CA LYS A 233 -14.45 15.76 4.76
C LYS A 233 -13.12 15.31 4.16
N LYS A 234 -12.08 15.14 4.99
CA LYS A 234 -10.82 14.52 4.55
C LYS A 234 -11.04 13.15 3.90
N VAL A 235 -10.24 12.86 2.88
CA VAL A 235 -10.34 11.61 2.11
C VAL A 235 -9.40 10.55 2.69
N CYS A 236 -9.91 9.34 2.90
CA CYS A 236 -9.09 8.22 3.37
C CYS A 236 -8.40 7.48 2.21
N SER A 237 -7.39 6.67 2.55
CA SER A 237 -6.63 5.89 1.57
C SER A 237 -7.48 4.97 0.68
N GLN A 238 -8.61 4.47 1.20
CA GLN A 238 -9.54 3.60 0.48
C GLN A 238 -10.30 4.37 -0.60
N THR A 239 -10.72 5.60 -0.31
CA THR A 239 -11.38 6.47 -1.27
C THR A 239 -10.42 6.89 -2.38
N LEU A 240 -9.16 7.24 -2.05
CA LEU A 240 -8.14 7.50 -3.07
C LEU A 240 -7.86 6.28 -3.95
N ALA A 241 -7.78 5.09 -3.34
CA ALA A 241 -7.66 3.85 -4.11
C ALA A 241 -8.85 3.64 -5.05
N HIS A 242 -10.07 3.99 -4.60
CA HIS A 242 -11.25 3.92 -5.46
C HIS A 242 -11.16 4.89 -6.65
N TRP A 243 -10.71 6.13 -6.43
CA TRP A 243 -10.53 7.11 -7.50
C TRP A 243 -9.51 6.65 -8.55
N VAL A 244 -8.35 6.15 -8.10
CA VAL A 244 -7.36 5.57 -9.01
C VAL A 244 -7.94 4.39 -9.79
N LYS A 245 -8.73 3.52 -9.14
CA LYS A 245 -9.39 2.39 -9.81
C LYS A 245 -10.41 2.86 -10.86
N LYS A 246 -11.12 3.96 -10.61
CA LYS A 246 -12.06 4.57 -11.57
C LYS A 246 -11.33 5.09 -12.81
N VAL A 247 -10.20 5.77 -12.62
CA VAL A 247 -9.36 6.23 -13.74
C VAL A 247 -8.82 5.04 -14.54
N MET A 248 -8.29 4.02 -13.86
CA MET A 248 -7.82 2.79 -14.52
C MET A 248 -8.93 2.13 -15.37
N GLN A 249 -10.15 2.03 -14.82
CA GLN A 249 -11.29 1.47 -15.54
C GLN A 249 -11.65 2.31 -16.77
N ALA A 250 -11.73 3.63 -16.60
CA ALA A 250 -12.10 4.54 -17.67
C ALA A 250 -11.05 4.61 -18.79
N SER A 251 -9.77 4.39 -18.47
CA SER A 251 -8.69 4.31 -19.46
C SER A 251 -8.61 2.96 -20.18
N GLY A 252 -9.44 1.97 -19.81
CA GLY A 252 -9.44 0.64 -20.42
C GLY A 252 -8.53 -0.40 -19.77
N ILE A 253 -8.02 -0.16 -18.56
CA ILE A 253 -7.32 -1.21 -17.79
C ILE A 253 -8.34 -2.18 -17.20
N ASP A 254 -8.09 -3.49 -17.36
CA ASP A 254 -8.91 -4.52 -16.76
C ASP A 254 -8.80 -4.52 -15.23
N ILE A 255 -9.83 -3.99 -14.57
CA ILE A 255 -9.93 -3.89 -13.12
C ILE A 255 -10.38 -5.17 -12.41
N SER A 256 -10.75 -6.22 -13.17
CA SER A 256 -10.99 -7.56 -12.62
C SER A 256 -9.66 -8.22 -12.26
N VAL A 257 -8.63 -7.95 -13.06
CA VAL A 257 -7.24 -8.36 -12.80
C VAL A 257 -6.56 -7.34 -11.88
N PHE A 258 -6.46 -6.08 -12.30
CA PHE A 258 -5.62 -5.08 -11.64
C PHE A 258 -6.38 -4.20 -10.65
N GLY A 259 -5.87 -4.11 -9.42
CA GLY A 259 -6.39 -3.19 -8.40
C GLY A 259 -5.60 -1.88 -8.35
N ALA A 260 -6.11 -0.88 -7.64
CA ALA A 260 -5.43 0.43 -7.50
C ALA A 260 -4.00 0.36 -6.94
N HIS A 261 -3.69 -0.64 -6.11
CA HIS A 261 -2.33 -0.82 -5.59
C HIS A 261 -1.33 -1.32 -6.65
N SER A 262 -1.81 -1.84 -7.78
CA SER A 262 -0.96 -2.22 -8.91
C SER A 262 -0.31 -1.01 -9.59
N THR A 263 -0.87 0.19 -9.47
CA THR A 263 -0.30 1.44 -10.02
C THR A 263 1.14 1.67 -9.59
N ARG A 264 1.46 1.36 -8.33
CA ARG A 264 2.84 1.43 -7.82
C ARG A 264 3.77 0.46 -8.56
N SER A 265 3.30 -0.75 -8.85
CA SER A 265 4.06 -1.76 -9.60
C SER A 265 4.26 -1.35 -11.06
N ALA A 266 3.19 -0.86 -11.70
CA ALA A 266 3.22 -0.38 -13.07
C ALA A 266 4.21 0.79 -13.22
N SER A 267 4.11 1.79 -12.33
CA SER A 267 4.94 3.00 -12.38
C SER A 267 6.42 2.70 -12.13
N THR A 268 6.74 1.90 -11.12
CA THR A 268 8.14 1.54 -10.83
C THR A 268 8.74 0.63 -11.92
N SER A 269 7.95 -0.27 -12.50
CA SER A 269 8.40 -1.09 -13.63
C SER A 269 8.59 -0.26 -14.90
N ALA A 270 7.69 0.68 -15.19
CA ALA A 270 7.81 1.59 -16.31
C ALA A 270 9.08 2.44 -16.20
N ALA A 271 9.31 3.09 -15.05
CA ALA A 271 10.51 3.88 -14.82
C ALA A 271 11.79 3.06 -15.02
N TYR A 272 11.84 1.83 -14.47
CA TYR A 272 12.99 0.95 -14.65
C TYR A 272 13.20 0.53 -16.12
N ARG A 273 12.12 0.21 -16.84
CA ARG A 273 12.19 -0.12 -18.28
C ARG A 273 12.67 1.08 -19.12
N SER A 274 12.34 2.30 -18.72
CA SER A 274 12.84 3.53 -19.32
C SER A 274 14.31 3.85 -18.96
N GLY A 275 15.03 2.95 -18.29
CA GLY A 275 16.45 3.11 -17.97
C GLY A 275 16.74 3.88 -16.68
N VAL A 276 15.73 4.20 -15.86
CA VAL A 276 15.95 4.87 -14.57
C VAL A 276 16.73 3.94 -13.63
N ASN A 277 17.80 4.48 -13.02
CA ASN A 277 18.63 3.73 -12.09
C ASN A 277 17.80 3.13 -10.93
N LEU A 278 18.11 1.90 -10.58
CA LEU A 278 17.42 1.14 -9.53
C LEU A 278 17.40 1.88 -8.17
N GLU A 279 18.47 2.61 -7.82
CA GLU A 279 18.53 3.43 -6.60
C GLU A 279 17.47 4.54 -6.61
N VAL A 280 17.28 5.20 -7.75
CA VAL A 280 16.25 6.24 -7.91
C VAL A 280 14.85 5.64 -7.79
N VAL A 281 14.61 4.48 -8.43
CA VAL A 281 13.34 3.74 -8.30
C VAL A 281 13.07 3.34 -6.84
N ARG A 282 14.11 2.85 -6.13
CA ARG A 282 14.02 2.51 -4.70
C ARG A 282 13.68 3.73 -3.85
N LYS A 283 14.40 4.84 -4.05
CA LYS A 283 14.19 6.08 -3.31
C LYS A 283 12.79 6.64 -3.52
N ALA A 284 12.33 6.73 -4.77
CA ALA A 284 10.99 7.21 -5.12
C ALA A 284 9.90 6.39 -4.42
N ALA A 285 10.01 5.06 -4.47
CA ALA A 285 9.05 4.17 -3.85
C ALA A 285 9.19 4.09 -2.31
N GLY A 286 10.28 4.59 -1.71
CA GLY A 286 10.55 4.47 -0.28
C GLY A 286 11.01 3.06 0.14
N TRP A 287 11.80 2.39 -0.70
CA TRP A 287 12.53 1.17 -0.35
C TRP A 287 13.95 1.53 0.13
N SER A 288 14.52 0.70 1.02
CA SER A 288 15.92 0.87 1.42
C SER A 288 16.86 0.60 0.25
N ASN A 289 18.05 1.20 0.28
CA ASN A 289 18.98 1.15 -0.84
C ASN A 289 19.42 -0.29 -1.19
N THR A 290 19.53 -1.16 -0.18
CA THR A 290 19.90 -2.58 -0.34
C THR A 290 18.73 -3.53 -0.59
N SER A 291 17.51 -3.00 -0.74
CA SER A 291 16.30 -3.82 -0.81
C SER A 291 16.13 -4.56 -2.15
N ASN A 292 15.85 -5.86 -2.08
CA ASN A 292 15.40 -6.67 -3.22
C ASN A 292 13.88 -6.66 -3.42
N VAL A 293 13.14 -5.86 -2.65
CA VAL A 293 11.66 -5.82 -2.71
C VAL A 293 11.16 -5.48 -4.11
N PHE A 294 11.79 -4.51 -4.79
CA PHE A 294 11.43 -4.17 -6.16
C PHE A 294 11.54 -5.37 -7.10
N LEU A 295 12.74 -5.96 -7.18
CA LEU A 295 13.04 -7.06 -8.10
C LEU A 295 12.16 -8.28 -7.83
N LYS A 296 11.88 -8.59 -6.57
CA LYS A 296 11.09 -9.77 -6.19
C LYS A 296 9.58 -9.58 -6.40
N TYR A 297 9.04 -8.42 -6.03
CA TYR A 297 7.59 -8.24 -5.89
C TYR A 297 6.97 -7.25 -6.86
N TYR A 298 7.74 -6.34 -7.45
CA TYR A 298 7.19 -5.21 -8.23
C TYR A 298 7.68 -5.16 -9.68
N ARG A 299 8.92 -5.60 -9.97
CA ARG A 299 9.42 -5.71 -11.35
C ARG A 299 8.60 -6.77 -12.08
N ARG A 300 7.74 -6.32 -12.98
CA ARG A 300 6.83 -7.16 -13.78
C ARG A 300 6.80 -6.66 -15.21
N ASP A 301 6.73 -7.59 -16.14
CA ASP A 301 6.62 -7.27 -17.57
C ASP A 301 5.20 -6.87 -17.92
N ILE A 302 5.03 -6.11 -19.01
CA ILE A 302 3.72 -5.70 -19.49
C ILE A 302 3.05 -6.95 -20.08
N THR A 303 1.74 -7.13 -19.86
CA THR A 303 1.01 -8.30 -20.38
C THR A 303 1.23 -8.55 -21.88
N SER A 304 1.43 -7.51 -22.69
CA SER A 304 1.68 -7.57 -24.13
C SER A 304 3.16 -7.74 -24.54
N SER A 305 4.12 -7.61 -23.62
CA SER A 305 5.56 -7.68 -23.93
C SER A 305 6.17 -9.07 -23.72
N ASN A 306 5.35 -10.14 -23.75
CA ASN A 306 5.76 -11.50 -23.36
C ASN A 306 6.73 -12.22 -24.33
N ASN A 307 7.43 -11.49 -25.19
CA ASN A 307 8.51 -12.05 -26.01
C ASN A 307 9.85 -11.79 -25.31
N ASN A 308 10.08 -12.45 -24.17
CA ASN A 308 11.38 -12.41 -23.50
C ASN A 308 12.37 -13.37 -24.19
N ASN A 309 12.48 -13.21 -25.51
CA ASN A 309 13.40 -13.98 -26.34
C ASN A 309 14.81 -13.38 -26.29
N ASP A 310 15.02 -12.19 -25.72
CA ASP A 310 16.33 -11.52 -25.68
C ASP A 310 17.44 -12.41 -25.10
N PHE A 311 17.15 -13.23 -24.08
CA PHE A 311 18.12 -14.18 -23.55
C PHE A 311 18.44 -15.30 -24.55
N VAL A 312 17.42 -15.82 -25.23
CA VAL A 312 17.56 -16.84 -26.27
C VAL A 312 18.32 -16.24 -27.45
N ASN A 313 17.91 -15.08 -27.93
CA ASN A 313 18.53 -14.30 -29.00
C ASN A 313 19.99 -13.97 -28.70
N ALA A 314 20.32 -13.59 -27.46
CA ALA A 314 21.70 -13.33 -27.05
C ALA A 314 22.59 -14.58 -27.01
N ILE A 315 22.02 -15.75 -26.71
CA ILE A 315 22.76 -17.02 -26.68
C ILE A 315 22.89 -17.64 -28.06
N PHE A 316 21.82 -17.59 -28.84
CA PHE A 316 21.69 -18.30 -30.11
C PHE A 316 21.85 -17.41 -31.35
N GLY A 317 22.04 -16.10 -31.17
CA GLY A 317 22.30 -15.15 -32.26
C GLY A 317 21.12 -14.93 -33.22
N THR A 318 19.89 -15.18 -32.74
CA THR A 318 18.65 -15.00 -33.52
C THR A 318 17.98 -13.66 -33.26
#